data_AF-A0A379SYL0-F1
#
_entry.id   AF-A0A379SYL0-F1
#
_cell.length_a   1.000
_cell.length_b   1.000
_cell.length_c   1.000
_cell.angle_alpha   90.00
_cell.angle_beta   90.00
_cell.angle_gamma   90.00
#
_symmetry.space_group_name_H-M   'P 1'
#
loop_
_entity.id
_entity.type
_entity.pdbx_description
1 polymer ?
#
loop_
_entity_poly.entity_id
_entity_poly.type
_entity_poly.pdbx_seq_one_letter_code
_entity_poly.pdbx_strand_id
1 'polypeptide(L)' 'MLTPTPTARVVIRDSVINEGFNIAKPWADAVISKRPFAGNTGTVDDKGEVQRNLNDTNYNRMWEYNNRGPGSKVVTEPKQ' A
#
# COMPACT_ATOMS: atom_id res chain seq x y z
N MET A 1 -25.33 2.00 15.01
CA MET A 1 -23.94 1.58 14.71
C MET A 1 -23.88 1.19 13.24
N LEU A 2 -23.19 1.95 12.40
CA LEU A 2 -22.86 1.49 11.05
C LEU A 2 -21.70 0.51 11.18
N THR A 3 -21.88 -0.73 10.74
CA THR A 3 -20.79 -1.69 10.63
C THR A 3 -19.73 -1.13 9.69
N PRO A 4 -18.45 -1.05 10.09
CA PRO A 4 -17.40 -0.58 9.19
C PRO A 4 -17.34 -1.51 7.98
N THR A 5 -17.36 -0.92 6.78
CA THR A 5 -17.24 -1.66 5.52
C THR A 5 -15.97 -2.53 5.57
N PRO A 6 -16.05 -3.84 5.29
CA PRO A 6 -14.87 -4.71 5.33
C PRO A 6 -13.83 -4.22 4.31
N THR A 7 -12.68 -3.71 4.77
CA THR A 7 -11.55 -3.43 3.88
C THR A 7 -10.66 -4.67 3.83
N ALA A 8 -10.45 -5.24 2.65
CA ALA A 8 -9.53 -6.37 2.50
C ALA A 8 -8.12 -5.99 2.97
N ARG A 9 -7.37 -6.95 3.51
CA ARG A 9 -5.99 -6.78 3.99
C ARG A 9 -5.08 -7.82 3.35
N VAL A 10 -3.93 -7.38 2.86
CA VAL A 10 -2.88 -8.25 2.31
C VAL A 10 -1.51 -7.70 2.67
N VAL A 11 -0.57 -8.61 2.93
CA VAL A 11 0.85 -8.29 3.09
C VAL A 11 1.63 -9.26 2.20
N ILE A 12 2.36 -8.74 1.22
CA ILE A 12 3.32 -9.51 0.41
C ILE A 12 4.70 -9.26 0.99
N ARG A 13 5.34 -10.29 1.54
CA ARG A 13 6.64 -10.13 2.19
C ARG A 13 7.63 -11.21 1.83
N ASP A 14 8.91 -10.88 1.87
CA ASP A 14 10.02 -11.81 1.67
C ASP A 14 9.91 -12.61 0.35
N SER A 15 9.22 -12.04 -0.65
CA SER A 15 8.78 -12.71 -1.88
C SER A 15 9.57 -12.25 -3.11
N VAL A 16 9.53 -13.03 -4.18
CA VAL A 16 10.06 -12.63 -5.50
C VAL A 16 8.92 -12.12 -6.37
N ILE A 17 9.03 -10.87 -6.84
CA ILE A 17 8.12 -10.28 -7.83
C ILE A 17 8.93 -10.07 -9.13
N ASN A 18 8.58 -10.83 -10.16
CA ASN A 18 9.27 -10.84 -11.46
C ASN A 18 8.74 -9.74 -12.40
N GLU A 19 9.12 -9.77 -13.69
CA GLU A 19 8.67 -8.77 -14.66
C GLU A 19 7.17 -8.86 -14.98
N GLY A 20 6.64 -7.83 -15.66
CA GLY A 20 5.27 -7.79 -16.16
C GLY A 20 4.28 -7.05 -15.26
N PHE A 21 4.69 -6.67 -14.04
CA PHE A 21 3.86 -5.86 -13.13
C PHE A 21 4.00 -4.36 -13.38
N ASN A 22 2.92 -3.61 -13.13
CA ASN A 22 2.98 -2.15 -13.08
C ASN A 22 3.62 -1.70 -11.77
N ILE A 23 4.93 -1.46 -11.79
CA ILE A 23 5.70 -1.07 -10.61
C ILE A 23 5.37 0.34 -10.10
N ALA A 24 4.81 1.22 -10.94
CA ALA A 24 4.43 2.57 -10.52
C ALA A 24 3.08 2.58 -9.79
N LYS A 25 2.16 1.69 -10.18
CA LYS A 25 0.83 1.53 -9.57
C LYS A 25 0.52 0.05 -9.37
N PRO A 26 1.13 -0.61 -8.37
CA PRO A 26 0.96 -2.05 -8.14
C PRO A 26 -0.42 -2.40 -7.57
N TRP A 27 -1.11 -1.42 -6.98
CA TRP A 27 -2.43 -1.58 -6.38
C TRP A 27 -3.48 -0.78 -7.16
N ALA A 28 -4.58 -1.44 -7.50
CA ALA A 28 -5.70 -0.86 -8.23
C ALA A 28 -6.87 -0.47 -7.30
N ASP A 29 -7.82 0.28 -7.86
CA ASP A 29 -9.07 0.64 -7.20
C ASP A 29 -9.91 -0.59 -6.82
N ALA A 30 -10.78 -0.44 -5.82
CA ALA A 30 -11.64 -1.53 -5.37
C ALA A 30 -12.65 -1.93 -6.47
N VAL A 31 -12.72 -3.21 -6.81
CA VAL A 31 -13.51 -3.69 -7.96
C VAL A 31 -15.01 -3.43 -7.84
N ILE A 32 -15.60 -3.58 -6.63
CA ILE A 32 -17.05 -3.42 -6.41
C ILE A 32 -17.42 -1.96 -6.15
N SER A 33 -16.83 -1.36 -5.10
CA SER A 33 -17.19 0.00 -4.68
C SER A 33 -16.57 1.09 -5.55
N LYS A 34 -15.62 0.75 -6.43
CA LYS A 34 -14.81 1.68 -7.22
C LYS A 34 -14.07 2.71 -6.36
N ARG A 35 -13.90 2.43 -5.06
CA ARG A 35 -13.12 3.28 -4.15
C ARG A 35 -11.69 3.40 -4.68
N PRO A 36 -11.17 4.62 -4.90
CA PRO A 36 -9.79 4.81 -5.32
C PRO A 36 -8.81 4.14 -4.36
N PHE A 37 -7.72 3.60 -4.90
CA PHE A 37 -6.62 3.14 -4.06
C PHE A 37 -5.97 4.34 -3.34
N ALA A 38 -5.81 4.23 -2.02
CA ALA A 38 -5.07 5.19 -1.22
C ALA A 38 -4.10 4.44 -0.28
N GLY A 39 -2.80 4.60 -0.50
CA GLY A 39 -1.76 4.06 0.37
C GLY A 39 -1.45 5.03 1.52
N ASN A 40 -1.30 4.51 2.74
CA ASN A 40 -0.91 5.33 3.89
C ASN A 40 0.61 5.30 4.06
N THR A 41 1.30 6.37 3.64
CA THR A 41 2.76 6.54 3.82
C THR A 41 3.15 7.00 5.22
N GLY A 42 2.19 7.46 6.02
CA GLY A 42 2.40 7.98 7.37
C GLY A 42 3.09 9.35 7.40
N THR A 43 3.48 9.75 8.60
CA THR A 43 4.30 10.93 8.86
C THR A 43 5.53 10.52 9.68
N VAL A 44 6.62 11.26 9.54
CA VAL A 44 7.83 11.04 10.34
C VAL A 44 7.70 11.83 11.65
N ASP A 45 7.96 11.20 12.78
CA ASP A 45 7.99 11.87 14.09
C ASP A 45 9.34 12.57 14.36
N ASP A 46 9.45 13.22 15.52
CA ASP A 46 10.66 13.96 15.92
C ASP A 46 11.91 13.05 16.06
N LYS A 47 11.75 11.73 16.09
CA LYS A 47 12.83 10.75 16.17
C LYS A 47 13.22 10.18 14.81
N GLY A 48 12.56 10.61 13.73
CA GLY A 48 12.79 10.06 12.40
C GLY A 48 12.02 8.76 12.12
N GLU A 49 11.11 8.34 13.01
CA GLU A 49 10.35 7.11 12.84
C GLU A 49 9.04 7.36 12.09
N VAL A 50 8.70 6.45 11.17
CA VAL A 50 7.44 6.55 10.41
C VAL A 50 6.27 6.11 11.29
N GLN A 51 5.35 7.02 11.55
CA GLN A 51 4.12 6.80 12.30
C GLN A 51 2.92 6.70 11.35
N ARG A 52 2.14 5.62 11.48
CA ARG A 52 0.86 5.41 10.78
C ARG A 52 0.03 4.32 11.43
N ASN A 53 -1.29 4.53 11.47
CA ASN A 53 -2.24 3.49 11.84
C ASN A 53 -2.47 2.54 10.65
N LEU A 54 -1.91 1.33 10.73
CA LEU A 54 -2.07 0.30 9.69
C LEU A 54 -3.52 -0.21 9.51
N ASN A 55 -4.41 0.17 10.43
CA ASN A 55 -5.83 -0.17 10.41
C ASN A 55 -6.74 1.05 10.13
N ASP A 56 -6.18 2.19 9.72
CA ASP A 56 -6.98 3.36 9.33
C ASP A 56 -7.89 3.00 8.15
N THR A 57 -9.20 3.11 8.36
CA THR A 57 -10.23 2.76 7.36
C THR A 57 -10.30 3.74 6.20
N ASN A 58 -9.69 4.92 6.33
CA ASN A 58 -9.59 5.92 5.27
C ASN A 58 -8.62 5.48 4.15
N TYR A 59 -7.75 4.50 4.42
CA TYR A 59 -6.76 4.00 3.47
C TYR A 59 -6.99 2.52 3.13
N ASN A 60 -6.27 2.03 2.12
CA ASN A 60 -6.19 0.62 1.79
C ASN A 60 -5.17 -0.08 2.71
N ARG A 61 -5.40 -1.37 3.00
CA ARG A 61 -4.54 -2.19 3.87
C ARG A 61 -3.74 -3.23 3.07
N MET A 62 -3.13 -2.75 1.98
CA MET A 62 -2.32 -3.55 1.05
C MET A 62 -0.86 -3.13 1.23
N TRP A 63 -0.01 -4.07 1.65
CA TRP A 63 1.35 -3.75 2.10
C TRP A 63 2.39 -4.69 1.49
N GLU A 64 3.61 -4.18 1.39
CA GLU A 64 4.79 -4.92 0.96
C GLU A 64 5.91 -4.78 1.98
N TYR A 65 6.73 -5.83 2.15
CA TYR A 65 7.92 -5.77 2.99
C TYR A 65 9.01 -6.73 2.50
N ASN A 66 10.21 -6.22 2.26
CA ASN A 66 11.38 -7.04 1.90
C ASN A 66 11.16 -7.94 0.67
N ASN A 67 10.38 -7.47 -0.31
CA ASN A 67 10.24 -8.15 -1.60
C ASN A 67 11.47 -7.89 -2.48
N ARG A 68 11.77 -8.84 -3.37
CA ARG A 68 12.91 -8.78 -4.30
C ARG A 68 12.48 -9.09 -5.73
N GLY A 69 13.37 -8.83 -6.68
CA GLY A 69 13.12 -9.05 -8.11
C GLY A 69 12.79 -7.77 -8.87
N PRO A 70 12.71 -7.84 -10.21
CA PRO A 70 12.53 -6.66 -11.05
C PRO A 70 11.20 -5.94 -10.82
N GLY A 71 10.14 -6.66 -10.41
CA GLY A 71 8.82 -6.09 -10.12
C GLY A 71 8.67 -5.51 -8.72
N SER A 72 9.68 -5.61 -7.84
CA SER A 72 9.61 -5.11 -6.46
C SER A 72 10.33 -3.77 -6.24
N LYS A 73 10.78 -3.12 -7.32
CA LYS A 73 11.48 -1.83 -7.22
C LYS A 73 10.51 -0.74 -6.78
N VAL A 74 10.83 -0.07 -5.68
CA VAL A 74 10.07 1.10 -5.22
C VAL A 74 10.36 2.26 -6.17
N VAL A 75 9.36 2.65 -6.94
CA VAL A 75 9.40 3.88 -7.74
C VAL A 75 8.84 4.99 -6.88
N THR A 76 9.66 5.96 -6.49
CA THR A 76 9.16 7.18 -5.86
C THR A 76 8.37 7.97 -6.89
N GLU A 77 7.09 8.26 -6.64
CA GLU A 77 6.37 9.22 -7.47
C GLU A 77 7.12 10.58 -7.40
N PRO A 78 7.31 11.28 -8.54
CA PRO A 78 7.89 12.61 -8.53
C PRO A 78 7.07 13.53 -7.63
N LYS A 79 7.76 14.34 -6.82
CA LYS A 79 7.11 15.39 -6.03
C LYS A 79 6.36 16.31 -6.99
N GLN A 80 5.04 16.40 -6.87
CA GLN A 80 4.22 17.37 -7.59
C GLN A 80 4.35 18.76 -6.96
#